data_AF-A0A7W8YGU2-F1
#
_entry.id   AF-A0A7W8YGU2-F1
#
_cell.length_a   1.000
_cell.length_b   1.000
_cell.length_c   1.000
_cell.angle_alpha   90.00
_cell.angle_beta   90.00
_cell.angle_gamma   90.00
#
_symmetry.space_group_name_H-M   'P 1'
#
loop_
_entity.id
_entity.type
_entity.pdbx_description
1 polymer ?
#
loop_
_entity_poly.entity_id
_entity_poly.type
_entity_poly.pdbx_seq_one_letter_code
_entity_poly.pdbx_strand_id
1 'polypeptide(L)'
;MTTISLPYRATADEACAWLTFHTGTPWTLARLLEQGGQAYVWLDYSAEWAHLFADGVKRYAAPIVFIEDRQHLAAGGADVRLRLTRDAGNLPIQLPGEGMLVSKETLHFQERDLQRLLQDFLQPPPAETEAVPVVLPSALKGLSREQILIAFAGVGKVDLDQGMAGGVGIFGDDGARVRKNSRGGKNSHLWHPVTLAFGLHDVHRVPMAHLKKAFATQPLLRDWKADWLESLALLGE
;
A
#
# COMPACT_ATOMS: atom_id res chain seq x y z
N MET A 1 2.47 -22.40 -29.90
CA MET A 1 1.57 -21.86 -28.85
C MET A 1 1.80 -20.37 -28.81
N THR A 2 0.82 -19.57 -29.18
CA THR A 2 0.90 -18.10 -29.15
C THR A 2 0.80 -17.63 -27.71
N THR A 3 1.93 -17.30 -27.09
CA THR A 3 1.98 -16.62 -25.79
C THR A 3 1.50 -15.18 -25.96
N ILE A 4 0.43 -14.80 -25.26
CA ILE A 4 0.07 -13.38 -25.10
C ILE A 4 1.09 -12.76 -24.15
N SER A 5 1.87 -11.79 -24.64
CA SER A 5 2.81 -11.03 -23.83
C SER A 5 2.03 -10.00 -23.00
N LEU A 6 2.29 -9.94 -21.70
CA LEU A 6 1.73 -8.91 -20.83
C LEU A 6 2.62 -7.66 -20.87
N PRO A 7 2.11 -6.48 -21.23
CA PRO A 7 2.88 -5.24 -21.14
C PRO A 7 3.22 -4.90 -19.68
N TYR A 8 4.35 -4.20 -19.46
CA TYR A 8 4.73 -3.69 -18.12
C TYR A 8 3.60 -2.88 -17.45
N ARG A 9 2.81 -2.18 -18.28
CA ARG A 9 1.61 -1.42 -17.91
C ARG A 9 0.48 -1.87 -18.82
N ALA A 10 -0.29 -2.85 -18.36
CA ALA A 10 -1.40 -3.38 -19.14
C ALA A 10 -2.64 -2.49 -18.96
N THR A 11 -3.33 -2.21 -20.05
CA THR A 11 -4.70 -1.70 -20.01
C THR A 11 -5.65 -2.76 -19.40
N ALA A 12 -6.88 -2.35 -19.06
CA ALA A 12 -7.87 -3.29 -18.55
C ALA A 12 -8.14 -4.47 -19.51
N ASP A 13 -8.23 -4.18 -20.81
CA ASP A 13 -8.51 -5.20 -21.84
C ASP A 13 -7.33 -6.16 -22.01
N GLU A 14 -6.09 -5.65 -22.03
CA GLU A 14 -4.89 -6.47 -22.10
C GLU A 14 -4.74 -7.37 -20.86
N ALA A 15 -4.98 -6.82 -19.66
CA ALA A 15 -4.94 -7.56 -18.41
C ALA A 15 -5.98 -8.68 -18.39
N CYS A 16 -7.22 -8.38 -18.80
CA CYS A 16 -8.30 -9.37 -18.86
C CYS A 16 -8.03 -10.45 -19.92
N ALA A 17 -7.54 -10.07 -21.10
CA ALA A 17 -7.18 -11.02 -22.15
C ALA A 17 -6.05 -11.95 -21.71
N TRP A 18 -5.02 -11.39 -21.07
CA TRP A 18 -3.89 -12.17 -20.55
C TRP A 18 -4.33 -13.15 -19.46
N LEU A 19 -5.11 -12.71 -18.47
CA LEU A 19 -5.65 -13.59 -17.43
C LEU A 19 -6.56 -14.67 -18.01
N THR A 20 -7.41 -14.33 -18.99
CA THR A 20 -8.27 -15.30 -19.69
C THR A 20 -7.45 -16.39 -20.38
N PHE A 21 -6.36 -16.01 -21.03
CA PHE A 21 -5.45 -16.96 -21.67
C PHE A 21 -4.79 -17.91 -20.65
N HIS A 22 -4.36 -17.40 -19.50
CA HIS A 22 -3.65 -18.20 -18.49
C HIS A 22 -4.54 -19.04 -17.59
N THR A 23 -5.77 -18.59 -17.28
CA THR A 23 -6.68 -19.35 -16.41
C THR A 23 -7.71 -20.19 -17.17
N GLY A 24 -7.88 -19.96 -18.48
CA GLY A 24 -8.89 -20.62 -19.30
C GLY A 24 -10.33 -20.21 -18.99
N THR A 25 -10.55 -19.17 -18.18
CA THR A 25 -11.88 -18.65 -17.82
C THR A 25 -12.00 -17.19 -18.23
N PRO A 26 -13.18 -16.69 -18.63
CA PRO A 26 -13.35 -15.29 -19.02
C PRO A 26 -13.08 -14.34 -17.84
N TRP A 27 -12.23 -13.34 -18.06
CA TRP A 27 -12.00 -12.24 -17.13
C TRP A 27 -12.64 -10.95 -17.62
N THR A 28 -13.23 -10.22 -16.68
CA THR A 28 -13.76 -8.87 -16.88
C THR A 28 -13.07 -7.93 -15.90
N LEU A 29 -13.12 -6.62 -16.15
CA LEU A 29 -12.58 -5.62 -15.22
C LEU A 29 -13.20 -5.76 -13.82
N ALA A 30 -14.51 -6.02 -13.73
CA ALA A 30 -15.19 -6.25 -12.46
C ALA A 30 -14.57 -7.43 -11.70
N ARG A 31 -14.43 -8.58 -12.37
CA ARG A 31 -13.81 -9.77 -11.78
C ARG A 31 -12.36 -9.53 -11.39
N LEU A 32 -11.60 -8.83 -12.22
CA LEU A 32 -10.21 -8.46 -11.94
C LEU A 32 -10.11 -7.65 -10.64
N LEU A 33 -10.97 -6.64 -10.46
CA LEU A 33 -10.98 -5.81 -9.27
C LEU A 33 -11.47 -6.58 -8.02
N GLU A 34 -12.47 -7.45 -8.17
CA GLU A 34 -12.98 -8.30 -7.09
C GLU A 34 -11.94 -9.30 -6.58
N GLN A 35 -11.13 -9.86 -7.48
CA GLN A 35 -10.06 -10.80 -7.13
C GLN A 35 -8.81 -10.10 -6.56
N GLY A 36 -8.85 -8.79 -6.32
CA GLY A 36 -7.74 -8.05 -5.71
C GLY A 36 -6.78 -7.40 -6.71
N GLY A 37 -7.11 -7.38 -8.01
CA GLY A 37 -6.34 -6.66 -9.02
C GLY A 37 -6.16 -5.19 -8.64
N GLN A 38 -4.92 -4.72 -8.59
CA GLN A 38 -4.60 -3.37 -8.14
C GLN A 38 -4.46 -2.42 -9.32
N ALA A 39 -5.55 -1.70 -9.58
CA ALA A 39 -5.59 -0.70 -10.62
C ALA A 39 -4.93 0.62 -10.20
N TYR A 40 -4.37 1.33 -11.16
CA TYR A 40 -3.91 2.70 -10.98
C TYR A 40 -4.24 3.55 -12.21
N VAL A 41 -4.33 4.85 -12.01
CA VAL A 41 -4.47 5.84 -13.10
C VAL A 41 -3.24 6.75 -13.14
N TRP A 42 -2.90 7.25 -14.31
CA TRP A 42 -1.91 8.31 -14.43
C TRP A 42 -2.57 9.65 -14.18
N LEU A 43 -2.17 10.31 -13.09
CA LEU A 43 -2.58 11.69 -12.84
C LEU A 43 -1.56 12.63 -13.45
N ASP A 44 -2.05 13.49 -14.34
CA ASP A 44 -1.31 14.61 -14.90
C ASP A 44 -1.42 15.84 -14.02
N TYR A 45 -0.37 16.65 -14.03
CA TYR A 45 -0.37 17.94 -13.35
C TYR A 45 -1.51 18.81 -13.86
N SER A 46 -2.27 19.35 -12.92
CA SER A 46 -3.26 20.40 -13.18
C SER A 46 -3.08 21.51 -12.16
N ALA A 47 -3.36 22.75 -12.57
CA ALA A 47 -3.25 23.91 -11.69
C ALA A 47 -4.21 23.82 -10.48
N GLU A 48 -5.38 23.19 -10.67
CA GLU A 48 -6.37 22.93 -9.62
C GLU A 48 -5.82 22.00 -8.52
N TRP A 49 -5.08 20.96 -8.92
CA TRP A 49 -4.56 19.93 -8.03
C TRP A 49 -3.05 20.04 -7.81
N ALA A 50 -2.46 21.23 -7.99
CA ALA A 50 -1.02 21.45 -7.95
C ALA A 50 -0.37 20.97 -6.63
N HIS A 51 -1.09 21.07 -5.50
CA HIS A 51 -0.63 20.62 -4.18
C HIS A 51 -0.41 19.10 -4.08
N LEU A 52 -0.93 18.31 -5.03
CA LEU A 52 -0.70 16.85 -5.09
C LEU A 52 0.65 16.49 -5.72
N PHE A 53 1.34 17.44 -6.35
CA PHE A 53 2.56 17.20 -7.11
C PHE A 53 3.76 17.80 -6.40
N ALA A 54 4.81 16.99 -6.21
CA ALA A 54 6.11 17.49 -5.75
C ALA A 54 6.76 18.37 -6.82
N ASP A 55 7.68 19.24 -6.39
CA ASP A 55 8.41 20.13 -7.29
C ASP A 55 9.05 19.38 -8.46
N GLY A 56 8.72 19.81 -9.68
CA GLY A 56 9.20 19.21 -10.93
C GLY A 56 8.49 17.92 -11.36
N VAL A 57 7.58 17.36 -10.55
CA VAL A 57 6.78 16.18 -10.91
C VAL A 57 5.55 16.62 -11.70
N LYS A 58 5.45 16.16 -12.95
CA LYS A 58 4.33 16.51 -13.84
C LYS A 58 3.27 15.42 -14.01
N ARG A 59 3.59 14.20 -13.56
CA ARG A 59 2.71 13.04 -13.66
C ARG A 59 3.10 12.00 -12.63
N TYR A 60 2.13 11.30 -12.06
CA TYR A 60 2.40 10.14 -11.21
C TYR A 60 1.30 9.07 -11.31
N ALA A 61 1.64 7.82 -10.98
CA ALA A 61 0.67 6.73 -10.91
C ALA A 61 -0.07 6.77 -9.57
N ALA A 62 -1.37 7.02 -9.60
CA ALA A 62 -2.26 7.06 -8.45
C ALA A 62 -3.02 5.73 -8.33
N PRO A 63 -2.79 4.94 -7.27
CA PRO A 63 -3.49 3.68 -7.11
C PRO A 63 -4.95 3.91 -6.69
N ILE A 64 -5.86 3.08 -7.19
CA ILE A 64 -7.28 3.12 -6.81
C ILE A 64 -7.47 2.20 -5.60
N VAL A 65 -7.30 2.79 -4.42
CA VAL A 65 -7.32 2.06 -3.13
C VAL A 65 -8.63 2.22 -2.36
N PHE A 66 -9.41 3.25 -2.64
CA PHE A 66 -10.67 3.49 -1.93
C PHE A 66 -11.74 2.50 -2.41
N ILE A 67 -12.43 1.84 -1.47
CA ILE A 67 -13.29 0.70 -1.78
C ILE A 67 -14.47 1.10 -2.66
N GLU A 68 -15.09 2.24 -2.40
CA GLU A 68 -16.22 2.73 -3.18
C GLU A 68 -15.81 3.19 -4.59
N ASP A 69 -14.55 3.64 -4.78
CA ASP A 69 -14.02 3.96 -6.12
C ASP A 69 -13.82 2.68 -6.94
N ARG A 70 -13.31 1.61 -6.31
CA ARG A 70 -13.21 0.29 -6.93
C ARG A 70 -14.58 -0.29 -7.26
N GLN A 71 -15.55 -0.16 -6.37
CA GLN A 71 -16.93 -0.61 -6.59
C GLN A 71 -17.58 0.14 -7.76
N HIS A 72 -17.39 1.46 -7.85
CA HIS A 72 -17.87 2.24 -8.98
C HIS A 72 -17.30 1.73 -10.31
N LEU A 73 -15.99 1.44 -10.32
CA LEU A 73 -15.31 0.93 -11.50
C LEU A 73 -15.77 -0.50 -11.87
N ALA A 74 -15.95 -1.36 -10.87
CA ALA A 74 -16.46 -2.72 -11.05
C ALA A 74 -17.92 -2.74 -11.55
N ALA A 75 -18.74 -1.77 -11.12
CA ALA A 75 -20.11 -1.59 -11.60
C ALA A 75 -20.21 -1.06 -13.05
N GLY A 76 -19.07 -0.84 -13.72
CA GLY A 76 -19.04 -0.38 -15.11
C GLY A 76 -19.07 1.13 -15.27
N GLY A 77 -18.60 1.89 -14.27
CA GLY A 77 -18.43 3.33 -14.36
C GLY A 77 -17.70 3.77 -15.65
N ALA A 78 -18.17 4.87 -16.23
CA ALA A 78 -17.58 5.48 -17.43
C ALA A 78 -16.20 6.08 -17.13
N ASP A 79 -16.06 6.67 -15.95
CA ASP A 79 -14.84 7.30 -15.46
C ASP A 79 -14.35 6.65 -14.16
N VAL A 80 -13.09 6.88 -13.85
CA VAL A 80 -12.48 6.54 -12.57
C VAL A 80 -12.70 7.69 -11.60
N ARG A 81 -13.49 7.45 -10.56
CA ARG A 81 -13.60 8.36 -9.41
C ARG A 81 -12.40 8.11 -8.50
N LEU A 82 -11.69 9.17 -8.12
CA LEU A 82 -10.53 9.11 -7.25
C LEU A 82 -10.76 10.04 -6.05
N ARG A 83 -11.13 9.46 -4.91
CA ARG A 83 -11.34 10.18 -3.64
C ARG A 83 -10.16 10.05 -2.69
N LEU A 84 -9.32 9.04 -2.86
CA LEU A 84 -8.11 8.85 -2.08
C LEU A 84 -6.92 8.74 -3.04
N THR A 85 -5.92 9.58 -2.84
CA THR A 85 -4.67 9.56 -3.61
C THR A 85 -3.50 9.90 -2.68
N ARG A 86 -2.37 10.34 -3.22
CA ARG A 86 -1.23 10.86 -2.48
C ARG A 86 -0.97 12.34 -2.75
N ASP A 87 -0.41 13.01 -1.75
CA ASP A 87 0.11 14.36 -1.89
C ASP A 87 1.56 14.39 -2.44
N ALA A 88 2.13 15.59 -2.52
CA ALA A 88 3.51 15.81 -2.93
C ALA A 88 4.55 15.07 -2.05
N GLY A 89 4.22 14.83 -0.77
CA GLY A 89 5.05 14.08 0.20
C GLY A 89 4.89 12.55 0.09
N ASN A 90 4.12 12.07 -0.89
CA ASN A 90 3.77 10.66 -1.08
C ASN A 90 2.97 10.07 0.11
N LEU A 91 2.18 10.93 0.78
CA LEU A 91 1.28 10.56 1.86
C LEU A 91 -0.17 10.47 1.36
N PRO A 92 -0.95 9.46 1.82
CA PRO A 92 -2.35 9.36 1.50
C PRO A 92 -3.12 10.62 1.90
N ILE A 93 -3.87 11.18 0.96
CA ILE A 93 -4.76 12.32 1.15
C ILE A 93 -6.12 12.01 0.56
N GLN A 94 -7.16 12.28 1.35
CA GLN A 94 -8.53 12.24 0.86
C GLN A 94 -8.85 13.56 0.16
N LEU A 95 -9.28 13.48 -1.09
CA LEU A 95 -9.67 14.64 -1.87
C LEU A 95 -11.02 15.19 -1.38
N PRO A 96 -11.22 16.52 -1.39
CA PRO A 96 -12.47 17.12 -0.96
C PRO A 96 -13.64 16.76 -1.89
N GLY A 97 -14.86 16.76 -1.33
CA GLY A 97 -16.10 16.57 -2.08
C GLY A 97 -16.20 15.21 -2.77
N GLU A 98 -16.49 15.23 -4.08
CA GLU A 98 -16.64 14.01 -4.87
C GLU A 98 -15.31 13.38 -5.30
N GLY A 99 -14.19 14.05 -5.05
CA GLY A 99 -12.88 13.67 -5.55
C GLY A 99 -12.68 14.09 -7.01
N MET A 100 -11.68 13.47 -7.65
CA MET A 100 -11.32 13.73 -9.05
C MET A 100 -11.96 12.69 -9.97
N LEU A 101 -12.46 13.12 -11.13
CA LEU A 101 -12.85 12.22 -12.20
C LEU A 101 -11.70 12.11 -13.20
N VAL A 102 -11.29 10.88 -13.47
CA VAL A 102 -10.17 10.56 -14.36
C VAL A 102 -10.66 9.63 -15.45
N SER A 103 -10.24 9.86 -16.70
CA SER A 103 -10.62 8.99 -17.81
C SER A 103 -10.19 7.55 -17.56
N LYS A 104 -11.11 6.63 -17.82
CA LYS A 104 -10.90 5.18 -17.74
C LYS A 104 -9.81 4.68 -18.69
N GLU A 105 -9.51 5.41 -19.76
CA GLU A 105 -8.42 5.08 -20.69
C GLU A 105 -7.04 5.15 -20.03
N THR A 106 -6.92 5.92 -18.94
CA THR A 106 -5.67 6.03 -18.17
C THR A 106 -5.52 4.92 -17.13
N LEU A 107 -6.49 4.01 -17.03
CA LEU A 107 -6.50 2.89 -16.11
C LEU A 107 -5.53 1.81 -16.57
N HIS A 108 -4.57 1.48 -15.70
CA HIS A 108 -3.58 0.45 -15.98
C HIS A 108 -3.39 -0.47 -14.77
N PHE A 109 -2.78 -1.62 -15.05
CA PHE A 109 -2.37 -2.63 -14.10
C PHE A 109 -0.89 -2.92 -14.30
N GLN A 110 -0.16 -3.13 -13.20
CA GLN A 110 1.26 -3.49 -13.29
C GLN A 110 1.40 -4.97 -13.59
N GLU A 111 2.32 -5.31 -14.49
CA GLU A 111 2.64 -6.69 -14.84
C GLU A 111 2.91 -7.55 -13.59
N ARG A 112 3.74 -7.07 -12.68
CA ARG A 112 4.08 -7.77 -11.43
C ARG A 112 2.84 -8.07 -10.58
N ASP A 113 1.94 -7.11 -10.46
CA ASP A 113 0.76 -7.26 -9.60
C ASP A 113 -0.24 -8.24 -10.24
N LEU A 114 -0.34 -8.27 -11.58
CA LEU A 114 -1.13 -9.26 -12.32
C LEU A 114 -0.51 -10.67 -12.28
N GLN A 115 0.81 -10.78 -12.34
CA GLN A 115 1.53 -12.05 -12.18
C GLN A 115 1.30 -12.63 -10.78
N ARG A 116 1.38 -11.80 -9.74
CA ARG A 116 1.06 -12.20 -8.37
C ARG A 116 -0.39 -12.66 -8.25
N LEU A 117 -1.33 -11.88 -8.79
CA LEU A 117 -2.75 -12.26 -8.83
C LEU A 117 -2.97 -13.62 -9.52
N LEU A 118 -2.31 -13.87 -10.65
CA LEU A 118 -2.41 -15.15 -11.34
C LEU A 118 -1.86 -16.30 -10.47
N GLN A 119 -0.73 -16.08 -9.80
CA GLN A 119 -0.17 -17.06 -8.88
C GLN A 119 -1.14 -17.35 -7.74
N ASP A 120 -1.67 -16.33 -7.09
CA ASP A 120 -2.65 -16.45 -6.00
C ASP A 120 -3.95 -17.13 -6.48
N PHE A 121 -4.36 -16.91 -7.72
CA PHE A 121 -5.55 -17.56 -8.30
C PHE A 121 -5.32 -19.05 -8.60
N LEU A 122 -4.15 -19.42 -9.13
CA LEU A 122 -3.83 -20.80 -9.50
C LEU A 122 -3.39 -21.64 -8.29
N GLN A 123 -2.75 -20.99 -7.32
CA GLN A 123 -2.28 -21.56 -6.07
C GLN A 123 -2.79 -20.67 -4.95
N PRO A 124 -4.09 -20.78 -4.59
CA PRO A 124 -4.63 -20.01 -3.48
C PRO A 124 -3.76 -20.27 -2.26
N PRO A 125 -3.23 -19.21 -1.61
CA PRO A 125 -2.51 -19.39 -0.37
C PRO A 125 -3.42 -20.19 0.58
N PRO A 126 -2.86 -21.10 1.39
CA PRO A 126 -3.65 -21.85 2.36
C PRO A 126 -4.49 -20.84 3.13
N ALA A 127 -5.81 -21.03 3.12
CA ALA A 127 -6.78 -20.09 3.66
C ALA A 127 -6.22 -19.54 4.98
N GLU A 128 -5.92 -18.24 5.00
CA GLU A 128 -5.61 -17.53 6.23
C GLU A 128 -6.83 -17.75 7.11
N THR A 129 -6.71 -18.74 8.00
CA THR A 129 -7.56 -18.82 9.18
C THR A 129 -7.36 -17.47 9.81
N GLU A 130 -8.40 -16.63 9.85
CA GLU A 130 -8.37 -15.27 10.42
C GLU A 130 -7.34 -15.25 11.54
N ALA A 131 -6.12 -14.84 11.21
CA ALA A 131 -5.06 -14.89 12.17
C ALA A 131 -5.38 -13.69 13.02
N VAL A 132 -6.12 -13.96 14.12
CA VAL A 132 -6.28 -13.04 15.23
C VAL A 132 -4.91 -12.40 15.36
N PRO A 133 -4.77 -11.08 15.14
CA PRO A 133 -3.47 -10.46 14.97
C PRO A 133 -2.62 -10.97 16.12
N VAL A 134 -1.59 -11.76 15.79
CA VAL A 134 -0.74 -12.37 16.80
C VAL A 134 -0.02 -11.18 17.40
N VAL A 135 -0.60 -10.66 18.47
CA VAL A 135 0.00 -9.61 19.26
C VAL A 135 1.17 -10.30 19.92
N LEU A 136 2.33 -10.23 19.26
CA LEU A 136 3.56 -10.78 19.79
C LEU A 136 3.80 -10.16 21.18
N PRO A 137 4.38 -10.88 22.14
CA PRO A 137 4.45 -10.47 23.56
C PRO A 137 5.17 -9.14 23.83
N SER A 138 5.73 -8.47 22.81
CA SER A 138 6.25 -7.10 22.86
C SER A 138 5.17 -6.00 22.88
N ALA A 139 3.88 -6.39 22.83
CA ALA A 139 2.61 -5.63 22.86
C ALA A 139 2.51 -4.33 23.70
N LEU A 140 3.51 -4.01 24.53
CA LEU A 140 3.51 -2.82 25.40
C LEU A 140 4.74 -1.92 25.21
N LYS A 141 5.63 -2.22 24.26
CA LYS A 141 6.77 -1.36 23.91
C LYS A 141 6.59 -0.84 22.49
N GLY A 142 7.12 0.34 22.23
CA GLY A 142 7.13 0.99 20.93
C GLY A 142 8.22 2.04 20.93
N LEU A 143 8.58 2.52 19.75
CA LEU A 143 9.57 3.58 19.60
C LEU A 143 8.87 4.95 19.62
N SER A 144 9.54 5.97 20.16
CA SER A 144 9.07 7.36 20.07
C SER A 144 9.08 7.83 18.60
N ARG A 145 8.41 8.96 18.34
CA ARG A 145 8.44 9.59 17.02
C ARG A 145 9.87 9.84 16.54
N GLU A 146 10.72 10.43 17.39
CA GLU A 146 12.11 10.69 17.00
C GLU A 146 12.89 9.39 16.71
N GLN A 147 12.65 8.35 17.50
CA GLN A 147 13.32 7.05 17.31
C GLN A 147 12.90 6.38 16.00
N ILE A 148 11.63 6.44 15.61
CA ILE A 148 11.16 5.93 14.32
C ILE A 148 11.78 6.69 13.16
N LEU A 149 11.81 8.03 13.25
CA LEU A 149 12.40 8.86 12.19
C LEU A 149 13.88 8.57 12.00
N ILE A 150 14.62 8.30 13.08
CA ILE A 150 16.02 7.86 13.00
C ILE A 150 16.12 6.45 12.42
N ALA A 151 15.32 5.51 12.93
CA ALA A 151 15.37 4.09 12.53
C ALA A 151 15.03 3.89 11.05
N PHE A 152 14.06 4.64 10.53
CA PHE A 152 13.60 4.56 9.15
C PHE A 152 14.05 5.76 8.31
N ALA A 153 15.07 6.50 8.78
CA ALA A 153 15.65 7.60 8.01
C ALA A 153 16.10 7.11 6.63
N GLY A 154 15.59 7.73 5.57
CA GLY A 154 15.92 7.38 4.18
C GLY A 154 15.33 6.04 3.70
N VAL A 155 14.43 5.42 4.47
CA VAL A 155 13.70 4.22 4.05
C VAL A 155 12.51 4.62 3.18
N GLY A 156 12.67 4.44 1.87
CA GLY A 156 11.64 4.81 0.90
C GLY A 156 11.60 6.31 0.62
N LYS A 157 10.63 6.73 -0.20
CA LYS A 157 10.37 8.14 -0.56
C LYS A 157 9.07 8.60 0.09
N VAL A 158 8.99 8.52 1.42
CA VAL A 158 7.80 8.87 2.21
C VAL A 158 8.21 9.87 3.29
N ASP A 159 7.44 10.94 3.46
CA ASP A 159 7.62 11.85 4.60
C ASP A 159 7.02 11.23 5.88
N LEU A 160 7.86 10.48 6.58
CA LEU A 160 7.48 9.82 7.83
C LEU A 160 7.12 10.82 8.93
N ASP A 161 7.76 11.99 8.97
CA ASP A 161 7.55 12.99 10.01
C ASP A 161 6.12 13.55 9.94
N GLN A 162 5.72 13.93 8.73
CA GLN A 162 4.37 14.41 8.45
C GLN A 162 3.32 13.30 8.61
N GLY A 163 3.58 12.08 8.12
CA GLY A 163 2.65 10.94 8.27
C GLY A 163 2.35 10.60 9.74
N MET A 164 3.38 10.60 10.58
CA MET A 164 3.24 10.35 12.01
C MET A 164 2.55 11.49 12.76
N ALA A 165 2.73 12.74 12.33
CA ALA A 165 2.03 13.90 12.91
C ALA A 165 0.53 13.86 12.61
N GLY A 166 0.15 13.47 11.39
CA GLY A 166 -1.25 13.31 10.99
C GLY A 166 -1.94 12.14 11.70
N GLY A 167 -1.21 11.04 11.94
CA GLY A 167 -1.73 9.92 12.72
C GLY A 167 -2.91 9.19 12.08
N VAL A 168 -2.93 9.12 10.74
CA VAL A 168 -3.96 8.48 9.92
C VAL A 168 -3.37 7.24 9.22
N GLY A 169 -4.21 6.26 8.91
CA GLY A 169 -3.81 5.04 8.22
C GLY A 169 -2.81 4.24 9.05
N ILE A 170 -1.72 3.79 8.43
CA ILE A 170 -0.68 2.99 9.09
C ILE A 170 0.00 3.72 10.27
N PHE A 171 -0.10 5.05 10.32
CA PHE A 171 0.47 5.88 11.39
C PHE A 171 -0.50 6.12 12.56
N GLY A 172 -1.76 5.68 12.45
CA GLY A 172 -2.82 5.86 13.45
C GLY A 172 -2.95 4.70 14.44
N ASP A 173 -3.91 4.81 15.36
CA ASP A 173 -4.11 3.85 16.47
C ASP A 173 -4.55 2.46 16.00
N ASP A 174 -5.28 2.37 14.89
CA ASP A 174 -5.64 1.09 14.24
C ASP A 174 -4.49 0.48 13.42
N GLY A 175 -3.42 1.26 13.21
CA GLY A 175 -2.22 0.86 12.48
C GLY A 175 -1.07 0.53 13.43
N ALA A 176 0.05 1.23 13.26
CA ALA A 176 1.26 0.98 14.05
C ALA A 176 1.32 1.81 15.36
N ARG A 177 0.42 2.76 15.59
CA ARG A 177 0.48 3.65 16.77
C ARG A 177 -0.07 2.94 18.00
N VAL A 178 0.73 2.88 19.06
CA VAL A 178 0.37 2.27 20.35
C VAL A 178 0.38 3.32 21.46
N ARG A 179 -0.55 3.21 22.40
CA ARG A 179 -0.61 4.10 23.56
C ARG A 179 0.42 3.68 24.61
N LYS A 180 1.22 4.63 25.09
CA LYS A 180 2.10 4.38 26.23
C LYS A 180 1.25 4.20 27.49
N ASN A 181 1.18 2.98 28.02
CA ASN A 181 0.53 2.70 29.30
C ASN A 181 1.37 3.27 30.46
N SER A 182 1.34 4.58 30.65
CA SER A 182 1.79 5.23 31.89
C SER A 182 0.55 5.80 32.60
N ARG A 183 0.16 5.18 33.70
CA ARG A 183 -0.81 5.75 34.66
C ARG A 183 -0.35 7.17 35.04
N GLY A 184 -0.95 8.19 34.43
CA GLY A 184 -0.80 9.60 34.81
C GLY A 184 -0.01 10.53 33.88
N GLY A 185 0.44 10.10 32.69
CA GLY A 185 1.17 10.96 31.74
C GLY A 185 0.33 11.37 30.52
N LYS A 186 0.38 12.65 30.10
CA LYS A 186 -0.22 13.17 28.85
C LYS A 186 0.05 12.22 27.67
N ASN A 187 -0.97 11.94 26.86
CA ASN A 187 -0.98 11.11 25.64
C ASN A 187 0.36 11.11 24.87
N SER A 188 1.31 10.26 25.27
CA SER A 188 2.52 10.03 24.48
C SER A 188 2.28 8.77 23.66
N HIS A 189 2.15 8.95 22.36
CA HIS A 189 2.01 7.87 21.40
C HIS A 189 3.40 7.27 21.10
N LEU A 190 3.46 5.96 20.97
CA LEU A 190 4.62 5.23 20.47
C LEU A 190 4.21 4.52 19.18
N TRP A 191 5.16 4.01 18.42
CA TRP A 191 4.89 3.23 17.22
C TRP A 191 5.59 1.88 17.29
N HIS A 192 4.87 0.86 16.85
CA HIS A 192 5.37 -0.51 16.71
C HIS A 192 6.13 -0.62 15.38
N PRO A 193 7.47 -0.75 15.38
CA PRO A 193 8.28 -0.58 14.18
C PRO A 193 8.09 -1.69 13.15
N VAL A 194 7.74 -2.92 13.58
CA VAL A 194 7.49 -4.06 12.68
C VAL A 194 6.21 -3.84 11.88
N THR A 195 5.11 -3.57 12.57
CA THR A 195 3.80 -3.19 11.98
C THR A 195 3.93 -1.98 11.07
N LEU A 196 4.68 -0.96 11.50
CA LEU A 196 4.93 0.21 10.66
C LEU A 196 5.67 -0.16 9.37
N ALA A 197 6.70 -1.00 9.46
CA ALA A 197 7.47 -1.44 8.30
C ALA A 197 6.62 -2.19 7.27
N PHE A 198 5.75 -3.10 7.71
CA PHE A 198 4.82 -3.77 6.80
C PHE A 198 3.80 -2.79 6.22
N GLY A 199 3.24 -1.90 7.03
CA GLY A 199 2.38 -0.83 6.50
C GLY A 199 3.08 0.04 5.44
N LEU A 200 4.36 0.35 5.64
CA LEU A 200 5.17 1.08 4.65
C LEU A 200 5.42 0.27 3.38
N HIS A 201 5.59 -1.05 3.49
CA HIS A 201 5.69 -1.94 2.35
C HIS A 201 4.38 -1.99 1.55
N ASP A 202 3.28 -2.23 2.23
CA ASP A 202 1.99 -2.52 1.59
C ASP A 202 1.35 -1.27 1.01
N VAL A 203 1.29 -0.20 1.82
CA VAL A 203 0.61 1.05 1.46
C VAL A 203 1.53 1.97 0.66
N HIS A 204 2.78 2.11 1.08
CA HIS A 204 3.72 3.07 0.46
C HIS A 204 4.74 2.44 -0.49
N ARG A 205 4.65 1.13 -0.72
CA ARG A 205 5.49 0.39 -1.68
C ARG A 205 6.98 0.51 -1.40
N VAL A 206 7.36 0.70 -0.13
CA VAL A 206 8.77 0.67 0.25
C VAL A 206 9.32 -0.74 -0.03
N PRO A 207 10.42 -0.88 -0.80
CA PRO A 207 10.95 -2.20 -1.12
C PRO A 207 11.32 -3.00 0.13
N MET A 208 10.92 -4.27 0.19
CA MET A 208 11.19 -5.16 1.32
C MET A 208 12.71 -5.25 1.63
N ALA A 209 13.56 -5.19 0.60
CA ALA A 209 15.01 -5.14 0.76
C ALA A 209 15.50 -3.94 1.60
N HIS A 210 14.86 -2.78 1.48
CA HIS A 210 15.21 -1.59 2.28
C HIS A 210 14.78 -1.76 3.74
N LEU A 211 13.63 -2.40 3.98
CA LEU A 211 13.14 -2.70 5.33
C LEU A 211 14.01 -3.78 6.00
N LYS A 212 14.30 -4.88 5.30
CA LYS A 212 15.25 -5.92 5.73
C LYS A 212 16.61 -5.30 6.10
N LYS A 213 17.11 -4.34 5.29
CA LYS A 213 18.34 -3.59 5.61
C LYS A 213 18.20 -2.74 6.88
N ALA A 214 17.11 -1.99 7.04
CA ALA A 214 16.87 -1.16 8.22
C ALA A 214 16.92 -2.00 9.51
N PHE A 215 16.20 -3.12 9.57
CA PHE A 215 16.21 -4.03 10.73
C PHE A 215 17.57 -4.72 10.94
N ALA A 216 18.39 -4.86 9.90
CA ALA A 216 19.74 -5.41 10.02
C ALA A 216 20.76 -4.39 10.55
N THR A 217 20.65 -3.12 10.17
CA THR A 217 21.69 -2.11 10.42
C THR A 217 21.39 -1.18 11.57
N GLN A 218 20.11 -0.92 11.87
CA GLN A 218 19.73 0.16 12.79
C GLN A 218 19.78 -0.31 14.25
N PRO A 219 20.55 0.37 15.13
CA PRO A 219 20.64 0.00 16.54
C PRO A 219 19.29 0.01 17.26
N LEU A 220 18.43 0.98 16.93
CA LEU A 220 17.09 1.14 17.52
C LEU A 220 16.12 -0.01 17.20
N LEU A 221 16.41 -0.80 16.15
CA LEU A 221 15.59 -1.92 15.71
C LEU A 221 16.12 -3.28 16.16
N ARG A 222 17.26 -3.33 16.87
CA ARG A 222 17.87 -4.61 17.30
C ARG A 222 16.95 -5.42 18.20
N ASP A 223 16.30 -4.76 19.15
CA ASP A 223 15.37 -5.40 20.09
C ASP A 223 14.12 -5.95 19.38
N TRP A 224 13.84 -5.45 18.17
CA TRP A 224 12.70 -5.82 17.33
C TRP A 224 13.04 -6.86 16.26
N LYS A 225 14.31 -7.29 16.19
CA LYS A 225 14.79 -8.17 15.13
C LYS A 225 14.16 -9.57 15.20
N ALA A 226 13.90 -10.08 16.40
CA ALA A 226 13.23 -11.38 16.57
C ALA A 226 11.80 -11.33 16.00
N ASP A 227 11.01 -10.36 16.45
CA ASP A 227 9.64 -10.11 15.99
C ASP A 227 9.59 -9.87 14.46
N TRP A 228 10.57 -9.16 13.91
CA TRP A 228 10.71 -8.96 12.47
C TRP A 228 10.92 -10.27 11.70
N LEU A 229 11.86 -11.10 12.15
CA LEU A 229 12.16 -12.38 11.50
C LEU A 229 11.00 -13.37 11.61
N GLU A 230 10.32 -13.41 12.75
CA GLU A 230 9.11 -14.21 12.94
C GLU A 230 8.00 -13.76 11.98
N SER A 231 7.77 -12.45 11.87
CA SER A 231 6.77 -11.91 10.94
C SER A 231 7.11 -12.20 9.48
N LEU A 232 8.39 -12.14 9.08
CA LEU A 232 8.81 -12.54 7.73
C LEU A 232 8.57 -14.04 7.47
N ALA A 233 8.89 -14.89 8.44
CA ALA A 233 8.69 -16.33 8.32
C ALA A 233 7.20 -16.70 8.14
N LEU A 234 6.31 -16.02 8.87
CA LEU A 234 4.86 -16.19 8.71
C LEU A 234 4.36 -15.77 7.32
N LEU A 235 5.01 -14.81 6.68
CA LEU A 235 4.68 -14.33 5.34
C LEU A 235 5.38 -15.10 4.21
N GLY A 236 6.26 -16.07 4.54
CA GLY A 236 7.02 -16.84 3.55
C GLY A 236 8.15 -16.06 2.86
N GLU A 237 8.67 -15.00 3.51
CA GLU A 237 9.70 -14.08 3.00
C GLU A 237 11.13 -14.31 3.53
#